data_AF-A0A015TWT4-F1
#
_entry.id   AF-A0A015TWT4-F1
#
_cell.length_a   1.000
_cell.length_b   1.000
_cell.length_c   1.000
_cell.angle_alpha   90.00
_cell.angle_beta   90.00
_cell.angle_gamma   90.00
#
_symmetry.space_group_name_H-M   'P 1'
#
loop_
_entity.id
_entity.type
_entity.pdbx_description
1 polymer ?
#
loop_
_entity_poly.entity_id
_entity_poly.type
_entity_poly.pdbx_seq_one_letter_code
_entity_poly.pdbx_strand_id
1 'polypeptide(L)'
;MFGFIFIMCCNGAALPSEDGKMPDWKFSFSLKRIPMIRIFDEIEQKSDFVFAWSCDIDNEIHEEISICVTEEPIQKVMEKVLKGSGLVYRRLDRQIVVYRLLGHNACRVDSVRVMTNMEQNDR
;
A
#
# COMPACT_ATOMS: atom_id res chain seq x y z
N MET A 1 -1.18 14.62 60.00
CA MET A 1 -0.80 15.40 58.81
C MET A 1 0.58 14.90 58.39
N PHE A 2 0.64 13.79 57.66
CA PHE A 2 1.88 13.13 57.26
C PHE A 2 2.06 13.29 55.75
N GLY A 3 2.81 14.31 55.35
CA GLY A 3 3.50 14.29 54.07
C GLY A 3 4.82 13.55 54.26
N PHE A 4 5.25 12.79 53.25
CA PHE A 4 6.58 12.85 52.65
C PHE A 4 6.64 11.79 51.52
N ILE A 5 6.49 12.29 50.29
CA ILE A 5 7.36 12.00 49.14
C ILE A 5 7.47 10.51 48.75
N PHE A 6 6.57 10.07 47.86
CA PHE A 6 6.89 9.02 46.90
C PHE A 6 7.83 9.64 45.85
N ILE A 7 9.15 9.51 46.07
CA ILE A 7 10.17 9.69 45.03
C ILE A 7 9.85 8.65 43.95
N MET A 8 9.16 9.10 42.91
CA MET A 8 9.06 8.38 41.66
C MET A 8 10.48 8.19 41.13
N CYS A 9 10.85 6.93 40.96
CA CYS A 9 12.02 6.52 40.20
C CYS A 9 11.87 6.97 38.74
N CYS A 10 12.20 8.22 38.44
CA CYS A 10 12.63 8.61 37.11
C CYS A 10 14.11 8.23 36.96
N ASN A 11 14.39 6.92 36.94
CA ASN A 11 15.49 6.45 36.10
C ASN A 11 15.00 6.68 34.68
N GLY A 12 15.32 7.85 34.14
CA GLY A 12 15.12 8.18 32.74
C GLY A 12 15.96 7.27 31.88
N ALA A 13 15.47 6.05 31.63
CA ALA A 13 15.70 5.43 30.34
C ALA A 13 14.95 6.32 29.36
N ALA A 14 15.66 7.26 28.74
CA ALA A 14 15.24 7.78 27.46
C ALA A 14 15.06 6.55 26.57
N LEU A 15 13.81 6.17 26.33
CA LEU A 15 13.50 5.21 25.28
C LEU A 15 14.19 5.75 24.03
N PRO A 16 15.03 4.98 23.32
CA PRO A 16 15.42 5.39 21.99
C PRO A 16 14.10 5.61 21.25
N SER A 17 13.86 6.83 20.80
CA SER A 17 12.80 7.11 19.85
C SER A 17 12.98 6.10 18.74
N GLU A 18 12.02 5.18 18.65
CA GLU A 18 11.93 4.19 17.60
C GLU A 18 11.83 5.01 16.32
N ASP A 19 12.96 5.20 15.65
CA ASP A 19 13.00 5.67 14.27
C ASP A 19 11.91 4.87 13.56
N GLY A 20 10.91 5.58 13.01
CA GLY A 20 9.65 5.03 12.49
C GLY A 20 9.86 4.14 11.27
N LYS A 21 10.61 3.06 11.44
CA LYS A 21 10.84 2.03 10.46
C LYS A 21 9.63 1.12 10.56
N MET A 22 8.63 1.42 9.73
CA MET A 22 7.48 0.55 9.52
C MET A 22 7.97 -0.90 9.38
N PRO A 23 7.30 -1.87 10.03
CA PRO A 23 7.74 -3.26 10.02
C PRO A 23 7.97 -3.72 8.59
N ASP A 24 9.04 -4.50 8.39
CA ASP A 24 9.38 -5.15 7.12
C ASP A 24 8.30 -6.20 6.82
N TRP A 25 7.12 -5.73 6.41
CA TRP A 25 6.00 -6.60 6.11
C TRP A 25 6.34 -7.38 4.85
N LYS A 26 6.53 -8.68 5.04
CA LYS A 26 6.88 -9.62 3.98
C LYS A 26 5.61 -10.26 3.43
N PHE A 27 5.45 -10.18 2.12
CA PHE A 27 4.37 -10.82 1.41
C PHE A 27 4.86 -12.15 0.83
N SER A 28 3.97 -13.14 0.82
CA SER A 28 4.21 -14.42 0.16
C SER A 28 2.92 -14.86 -0.52
N PHE A 29 2.92 -14.81 -1.85
CA PHE A 29 1.81 -15.26 -2.68
C PHE A 29 2.34 -15.63 -4.08
N SER A 30 1.76 -16.68 -4.65
CA SER A 30 2.04 -17.10 -6.01
C SER A 30 0.76 -17.11 -6.80
N LEU A 31 0.65 -16.16 -7.73
CA LEU A 31 -0.56 -15.92 -8.48
C LEU A 31 -0.21 -16.02 -9.97
N LYS A 32 -0.99 -16.81 -10.71
CA LYS A 32 -0.76 -17.10 -12.13
C LYS A 32 -2.01 -16.75 -12.92
N ARG A 33 -1.84 -15.97 -13.99
CA ARG A 33 -2.93 -15.48 -14.85
C ARG A 33 -4.06 -14.89 -14.02
N ILE A 34 -3.74 -13.84 -13.27
CA ILE A 34 -4.74 -13.05 -12.56
C ILE A 34 -4.57 -11.59 -12.93
N PRO A 35 -5.65 -10.79 -12.92
CA PRO A 35 -5.53 -9.37 -13.21
C PRO A 35 -4.72 -8.69 -12.10
N MET A 36 -3.90 -7.72 -12.49
CA MET A 36 -2.99 -7.00 -11.58
C MET A 36 -3.71 -6.42 -10.36
N ILE A 37 -4.94 -5.93 -10.57
CA ILE A 37 -5.81 -5.41 -9.52
C ILE A 37 -6.04 -6.38 -8.34
N ARG A 38 -6.11 -7.69 -8.61
CA ARG A 38 -6.31 -8.71 -7.57
C ARG A 38 -5.10 -8.86 -6.67
N ILE A 39 -3.91 -8.53 -7.17
CA ILE A 39 -2.68 -8.53 -6.38
C ILE A 39 -2.71 -7.36 -5.39
N PHE A 40 -3.21 -6.19 -5.82
CA PHE A 40 -3.37 -5.04 -4.93
C PHE A 40 -4.37 -5.36 -3.81
N ASP A 41 -5.52 -5.93 -4.17
CA ASP A 41 -6.54 -6.36 -3.20
C ASP A 41 -5.99 -7.38 -2.19
N GLU A 42 -5.20 -8.38 -2.62
CA GLU A 42 -4.51 -9.31 -1.72
C GLU A 42 -3.55 -8.60 -0.74
N ILE A 43 -2.90 -7.53 -1.18
CA ILE A 43 -2.01 -6.72 -0.34
C ILE A 43 -2.83 -5.91 0.65
N GLU A 44 -3.91 -5.23 0.22
CA GLU A 44 -4.83 -4.47 1.07
C GLU A 44 -5.53 -5.36 2.11
N GLN A 45 -5.87 -6.60 1.77
CA GLN A 45 -6.47 -7.52 2.72
C GLN A 45 -5.48 -8.01 3.78
N LYS A 46 -4.20 -8.16 3.40
CA LYS A 46 -3.16 -8.66 4.31
C LYS A 46 -2.50 -7.54 5.10
N SER A 47 -2.62 -6.28 4.71
CA SER A 47 -1.87 -5.17 5.29
C SER A 47 -2.69 -3.88 5.36
N ASP A 48 -2.22 -2.88 6.09
CA ASP A 48 -2.89 -1.58 6.20
C ASP A 48 -2.63 -0.66 4.99
N PHE A 49 -2.14 -1.20 3.88
CA PHE A 49 -1.91 -0.43 2.66
C PHE A 49 -3.23 -0.17 1.94
N VAL A 50 -3.33 0.98 1.28
CA VAL A 50 -4.44 1.34 0.39
C VAL A 50 -3.90 1.69 -0.99
N PHE A 51 -4.43 1.05 -2.03
CA PHE A 51 -4.02 1.25 -3.40
C PHE A 51 -4.95 2.25 -4.11
N ALA A 52 -4.33 3.13 -4.88
CA ALA A 52 -5.03 4.02 -5.78
C ALA A 52 -4.33 3.98 -7.14
N TRP A 53 -5.09 4.16 -8.22
CA TRP A 53 -4.55 4.24 -9.57
C TRP A 53 -5.29 5.29 -10.39
N SER A 54 -4.62 5.79 -11.42
CA SER A 54 -5.24 6.67 -12.40
C SER A 54 -6.20 5.88 -13.31
N CYS A 55 -7.32 6.49 -13.71
CA CYS A 55 -8.24 5.87 -14.67
C CYS A 55 -7.57 5.56 -16.03
N ASP A 56 -6.51 6.30 -16.39
CA ASP A 56 -5.72 6.11 -17.62
C ASP A 56 -4.93 4.78 -17.66
N ILE A 57 -4.86 4.06 -16.54
CA ILE A 57 -4.20 2.76 -16.43
C ILE A 57 -5.17 1.62 -16.13
N ASP A 58 -6.48 1.88 -16.21
CA ASP A 58 -7.52 0.89 -15.97
C ASP A 58 -7.35 -0.35 -16.85
N ASN A 59 -7.10 -0.19 -18.15
CA ASN A 59 -6.86 -1.33 -19.04
C ASN A 59 -5.65 -2.16 -18.59
N GLU A 60 -4.52 -1.53 -18.27
CA GLU A 60 -3.29 -2.24 -17.88
C GLU A 60 -3.42 -2.95 -16.52
N ILE A 61 -4.20 -2.44 -15.56
CA ILE A 61 -4.38 -3.13 -14.28
C ILE A 61 -5.33 -4.35 -14.39
N HIS A 62 -6.13 -4.41 -15.46
CA HIS A 62 -6.97 -5.57 -15.78
C HIS A 62 -6.21 -6.64 -16.57
N GLU A 63 -5.00 -6.36 -17.05
CA GLU A 63 -4.15 -7.34 -17.74
C GLU A 63 -3.77 -8.50 -16.80
N GLU A 64 -3.82 -9.71 -17.33
CA GLU A 64 -3.47 -10.92 -16.60
C GLU A 64 -1.96 -11.06 -16.49
N ILE A 65 -1.44 -10.99 -15.27
CA ILE A 65 -0.03 -11.22 -15.00
C ILE A 65 0.17 -12.46 -14.14
N SER A 66 1.40 -12.98 -14.17
CA SER A 66 1.83 -14.07 -13.31
C SER A 66 3.01 -13.61 -12.48
N ILE A 67 2.85 -13.63 -11.16
CA ILE A 67 3.87 -13.20 -10.21
C ILE A 67 4.06 -14.25 -9.11
N CYS A 68 5.32 -14.47 -8.76
CA CYS A 68 5.69 -15.24 -7.59
C CYS A 68 6.45 -14.34 -6.63
N VAL A 69 5.86 -14.17 -5.45
CA VAL A 69 6.41 -13.44 -4.32
C VAL A 69 6.59 -14.41 -3.17
N THR A 70 7.79 -14.47 -2.61
CA THR A 70 8.11 -15.34 -1.47
C THR A 70 8.90 -14.55 -0.44
N GLU A 71 8.25 -14.20 0.67
CA GLU A 71 8.85 -13.45 1.78
C GLU A 71 9.52 -12.13 1.36
N GLU A 72 8.89 -11.37 0.46
CA GLU A 72 9.45 -10.13 -0.07
C GLU A 72 8.72 -8.88 0.46
N PRO A 73 9.44 -7.76 0.66
CA PRO A 73 8.84 -6.50 1.07
C PRO A 73 8.02 -5.91 -0.08
N ILE A 74 7.05 -5.05 0.27
CA ILE A 74 6.15 -4.38 -0.70
C ILE A 74 6.90 -3.73 -1.88
N GLN A 75 8.08 -3.14 -1.63
CA GLN A 75 8.88 -2.51 -2.67
C GLN A 75 9.25 -3.50 -3.78
N LYS A 76 9.72 -4.70 -3.40
CA LYS A 76 10.10 -5.77 -4.32
C LYS A 76 8.89 -6.36 -5.03
N VAL A 77 7.78 -6.49 -4.31
CA VAL A 77 6.49 -6.91 -4.89
C VAL A 77 6.09 -5.95 -6.01
N MET A 78 6.03 -4.64 -5.73
CA MET A 78 5.63 -3.63 -6.71
C MET A 78 6.58 -3.57 -7.91
N GLU A 79 7.90 -3.69 -7.69
CA GLU A 79 8.87 -3.79 -8.77
C GLU A 79 8.59 -4.96 -9.71
N LYS A 80 8.22 -6.13 -9.16
CA LYS A 80 7.88 -7.33 -9.94
C LYS A 80 6.53 -7.22 -10.63
N VAL A 81 5.52 -6.70 -9.93
CA VAL A 81 4.15 -6.52 -10.44
C VAL A 81 4.19 -5.59 -11.65
N LEU A 82 4.85 -4.44 -11.52
CA LEU A 82 4.90 -3.41 -12.57
C LEU A 82 5.95 -3.69 -13.66
N LYS A 83 6.76 -4.74 -13.50
CA LYS A 83 7.85 -5.06 -14.43
C LYS A 83 7.31 -5.30 -15.84
N GLY A 84 7.77 -4.49 -16.80
CA GLY A 84 7.39 -4.63 -18.21
C GLY A 84 6.05 -3.98 -18.59
N SER A 85 5.30 -3.42 -17.63
CA SER A 85 4.03 -2.74 -17.90
C SER A 85 4.18 -1.25 -18.26
N GLY A 86 5.35 -0.66 -18.06
CA GLY A 86 5.56 0.79 -18.20
C GLY A 86 4.88 1.64 -17.12
N LEU A 87 4.31 0.98 -16.11
CA LEU A 87 3.74 1.61 -14.93
C LEU A 87 4.79 1.84 -13.86
N VAL A 88 4.56 2.86 -13.04
CA VAL A 88 5.34 3.18 -11.86
C VAL A 88 4.41 3.36 -10.68
N TYR A 89 4.97 3.28 -9.48
CA TYR A 89 4.23 3.56 -8.25
C TYR A 89 4.93 4.60 -7.41
N ARG A 90 4.14 5.27 -6.58
CA ARG A 90 4.58 6.15 -5.52
C ARG A 90 3.95 5.71 -4.22
N ARG A 91 4.78 5.46 -3.23
CA ARG A 91 4.33 5.18 -1.86
C ARG A 91 4.25 6.49 -1.07
N LEU A 92 3.12 6.70 -0.41
CA LEU A 92 2.82 7.80 0.50
C LEU A 92 2.35 7.18 1.83
N ASP A 93 3.30 6.85 2.70
CA ASP A 93 3.03 6.17 3.99
C ASP A 93 2.28 4.83 3.78
N ARG A 94 0.99 4.78 4.13
CA ARG A 94 0.04 3.67 3.91
C ARG A 94 -0.62 3.67 2.53
N GLN A 95 -0.58 4.77 1.79
CA GLN A 95 -1.17 4.82 0.45
C GLN A 95 -0.12 4.48 -0.63
N ILE A 96 -0.52 3.69 -1.62
CA ILE A 96 0.31 3.34 -2.78
C ILE A 96 -0.44 3.76 -4.05
N VAL A 97 0.11 4.75 -4.75
CA VAL A 97 -0.48 5.28 -5.99
C VAL A 97 0.26 4.72 -7.19
N VAL A 98 -0.45 4.05 -8.09
CA VAL A 98 0.08 3.50 -9.35
C VAL A 98 -0.32 4.41 -10.51
N TYR A 99 0.64 4.75 -11.37
CA TYR A 99 0.41 5.62 -12.51
C TYR A 99 1.31 5.26 -13.68
N ARG A 100 0.91 5.63 -14.89
CA ARG A 100 1.76 5.48 -16.07
C ARG A 100 2.90 6.49 -15.98
N LEU A 101 4.14 6.04 -16.18
CA LEU A 101 5.25 6.96 -16.37
C LEU A 101 5.13 7.56 -17.77
N LEU A 102 4.33 8.62 -17.89
CA LEU A 102 4.12 9.35 -19.15
C LEU A 102 5.43 10.04 -19.58
N GLY A 103 6.25 9.33 -20.35
CA GLY A 103 7.13 9.96 -21.32
C GLY A 103 6.30 10.31 -22.56
N HIS A 104 5.97 11.59 -22.72
CA HIS A 104 5.11 12.21 -23.75
C HIS A 104 3.57 12.20 -23.53
N ASN A 105 3.08 13.37 -23.12
CA ASN A 105 1.87 14.06 -23.62
C ASN A 105 0.55 13.27 -23.75
N ALA A 106 -0.14 12.98 -22.64
CA ALA A 106 -1.61 13.00 -22.59
C ALA A 106 -2.07 12.90 -21.13
N CYS A 107 -2.29 14.04 -20.48
CA CYS A 107 -3.10 14.11 -19.29
C CYS A 107 -4.54 14.39 -19.75
N ARG A 108 -5.43 13.40 -19.65
CA ARG A 108 -6.87 13.68 -19.57
C ARG A 108 -7.28 13.24 -18.18
N VAL A 109 -7.26 14.19 -17.25
CA VAL A 109 -7.91 14.05 -15.95
C VAL A 109 -9.38 13.76 -16.23
N ASP A 110 -9.80 12.51 -16.05
CA ASP A 110 -11.19 12.21 -15.77
C ASP A 110 -11.30 11.06 -14.77
N SER A 111 -12.02 11.35 -13.69
CA SER A 111 -12.60 10.41 -12.73
C SER A 111 -11.64 9.67 -11.78
N VAL A 112 -11.38 10.29 -10.62
CA VAL A 112 -11.15 9.57 -9.36
C VAL A 112 -12.47 8.88 -8.99
N ARG A 113 -12.61 7.58 -9.28
CA ARG A 113 -13.70 6.78 -8.69
C ARG A 113 -13.35 6.48 -7.24
N VAL A 114 -13.81 7.34 -6.34
CA VAL A 114 -13.97 6.97 -4.92
C VAL A 114 -15.08 5.92 -4.89
N MET A 115 -14.73 4.66 -4.69
CA MET A 115 -15.71 3.62 -4.39
C MET A 115 -16.21 3.83 -2.96
N THR A 116 -17.25 4.66 -2.77
CA THR A 116 -18.06 4.60 -1.56
C THR A 116 -19.09 3.49 -1.73
N ASN A 117 -18.72 2.27 -1.33
CA ASN A 117 -19.72 1.25 -1.01
C ASN A 117 -20.19 1.52 0.43
N MET A 118 -21.32 2.23 0.58
CA MET A 118 -22.10 2.15 1.80
C MET A 118 -23.54 1.83 1.43
N GLU A 119 -23.85 0.56 1.69
CA GLU A 119 -25.16 -0.05 1.71
C GLU A 119 -26.13 0.78 2.57
N GLN A 120 -27.25 1.22 1.99
CA GLN A 120 -28.40 1.65 2.77
C GLN A 120 -29.63 0.89 2.30
N ASN A 121 -29.71 -0.34 2.81
CA ASN A 121 -30.96 -1.00 3.13
C ASN A 121 -31.68 -0.17 4.20
N ASP A 122 -32.81 0.45 3.88
CA ASP A 122 -33.83 0.81 4.88
C ASP A 122 -35.23 0.66 4.26
N ARG A 123 -35.87 -0.44 4.66
CA ARG A 123 -37.30 -0.73 4.85
C ARG A 123 -38.33 -0.37 3.78
#